data_AF-A0A9P6V2U7-F1
#
_entry.id   AF-A0A9P6V2U7-F1
#
_cell.length_a   1.000
_cell.length_b   1.000
_cell.length_c   1.000
_cell.angle_alpha   90.00
_cell.angle_beta   90.00
_cell.angle_gamma   90.00
#
_symmetry.space_group_name_H-M   'P 1'
#
loop_
_entity.id
_entity.type
_entity.pdbx_description
1 polymer ?
#
loop_
_entity_poly.entity_id
_entity_poly.type
_entity_poly.pdbx_seq_one_letter_code
_entity_poly.pdbx_strand_id
1 'polypeptide(L)'
;GWPDHGVPRNSNNLRDILYTIRSWKQNQKTVNNHVGDFGPTVVHCSAGCGRTGTFCVIDVSLSVLEHVGYPHIAPHTLRVQEQALADTRTQQQQYDWNQDADIIFEALDAFRQERMLMVQTPAQYQFCYGVVRDLCR
;
A
#
# COMPACT_ATOMS: atom_id res chain seq x y z
N GLY A 1 -9.37 -3.59 -15.03
CA GLY A 1 -10.14 -4.10 -13.88
C GLY A 1 -9.71 -5.52 -13.50
N TRP A 2 -10.33 -6.09 -12.46
CA TRP A 2 -10.05 -7.47 -12.00
C TRP A 2 -10.84 -8.51 -12.83
N PRO A 3 -10.21 -9.56 -13.40
CA PRO A 3 -10.88 -10.54 -14.25
C PRO A 3 -11.73 -11.57 -13.48
N ASP A 4 -12.68 -12.22 -14.15
CA ASP A 4 -13.51 -13.26 -13.52
C ASP A 4 -12.69 -14.45 -13.01
N HIS A 5 -11.62 -14.80 -13.73
CA HIS A 5 -10.67 -15.85 -13.35
C HIS A 5 -9.25 -15.29 -13.23
N GLY A 6 -8.57 -15.67 -12.14
CA GLY A 6 -7.17 -15.29 -11.89
C GLY A 6 -7.00 -13.87 -11.35
N VAL A 7 -5.96 -13.20 -11.85
CA VAL A 7 -5.52 -11.86 -11.43
C VAL A 7 -5.29 -10.95 -12.64
N PRO A 8 -5.30 -9.62 -12.48
CA PRO A 8 -4.94 -8.71 -13.56
C PRO A 8 -3.56 -9.01 -14.17
N ARG A 9 -3.40 -8.79 -15.47
CA ARG A 9 -2.11 -8.97 -16.17
C ARG A 9 -1.07 -7.89 -15.83
N ASN A 10 -1.54 -6.72 -15.38
CA ASN A 10 -0.71 -5.61 -14.96
C ASN A 10 -1.37 -4.87 -13.80
N SER A 11 -0.61 -3.99 -13.15
CA SER A 11 -1.01 -3.28 -11.95
C SER A 11 -1.67 -1.92 -12.22
N ASN A 12 -1.82 -1.48 -13.47
CA ASN A 12 -2.23 -0.10 -13.81
C ASN A 12 -3.54 0.33 -13.14
N ASN A 13 -4.60 -0.47 -13.26
CA ASN A 13 -5.90 -0.14 -12.65
C ASN A 13 -5.81 -0.10 -11.12
N LEU A 14 -5.00 -0.98 -10.53
CA LEU A 14 -4.80 -1.01 -9.08
C LEU A 14 -4.03 0.23 -8.62
N ARG A 15 -3.01 0.63 -9.38
CA ARG A 15 -2.26 1.88 -9.16
C ARG A 15 -3.19 3.09 -9.18
N ASP A 16 -4.07 3.19 -10.17
CA ASP A 16 -5.03 4.29 -10.27
C ASP A 16 -5.92 4.37 -9.03
N ILE A 17 -6.40 3.23 -8.52
CA ILE A 17 -7.17 3.16 -7.27
C ILE A 17 -6.33 3.62 -6.08
N LEU A 18 -5.10 3.09 -5.93
CA LEU A 18 -4.19 3.47 -4.84
C LEU A 18 -3.89 4.98 -4.85
N TYR A 19 -3.56 5.56 -6.01
CA TYR A 19 -3.30 6.99 -6.15
C TYR A 19 -4.55 7.83 -5.86
N THR A 20 -5.72 7.38 -6.30
CA THR A 20 -6.98 8.09 -6.04
C THR A 20 -7.29 8.11 -4.53
N ILE A 21 -7.17 6.97 -3.85
CA ILE A 21 -7.42 6.88 -2.40
C ILE A 21 -6.40 7.73 -1.62
N ARG A 22 -5.12 7.64 -1.97
CA ARG A 22 -4.05 8.39 -1.28
C ARG A 22 -4.16 9.89 -1.50
N SER A 23 -4.43 10.35 -2.73
CA SER A 23 -4.61 11.77 -3.02
C SER A 23 -5.85 12.33 -2.33
N TRP A 24 -6.96 11.58 -2.30
CA TRP A 24 -8.14 11.96 -1.55
C TRP A 24 -7.82 12.10 -0.05
N LYS A 25 -7.17 11.09 0.57
CA LYS A 25 -6.76 11.15 1.99
C LYS A 25 -5.88 12.35 2.31
N GLN A 26 -5.00 12.76 1.39
CA GLN A 26 -4.15 13.96 1.55
C GLN A 26 -4.96 15.25 1.46
N ASN A 27 -5.83 15.39 0.45
CA ASN A 27 -6.67 16.58 0.28
C ASN A 27 -7.62 16.79 1.46
N GLN A 28 -8.09 15.71 2.08
CA GLN A 28 -8.93 15.81 3.28
C GLN A 28 -8.18 16.39 4.48
N LYS A 29 -6.86 16.20 4.58
CA LYS A 29 -6.03 16.81 5.66
C LYS A 29 -5.88 18.32 5.48
N THR A 30 -5.97 18.85 4.26
CA THR A 30 -5.68 20.26 3.95
C THR A 30 -6.91 21.15 3.89
N VAL A 31 -8.05 20.62 3.41
CA VAL A 31 -9.23 21.45 3.06
C VAL A 31 -10.07 21.85 4.28
N ASN A 32 -9.98 21.11 5.38
CA ASN A 32 -11.12 21.05 6.29
C ASN A 32 -10.84 21.47 7.75
N ASN A 33 -9.59 21.66 8.17
CA ASN A 33 -9.23 21.90 9.59
C ASN A 33 -9.97 20.95 10.58
N HIS A 34 -10.47 19.82 10.06
CA HIS A 34 -11.24 18.84 10.77
C HIS A 34 -10.21 18.02 11.56
N VAL A 35 -10.18 18.25 12.87
CA VAL A 35 -9.34 17.53 13.85
C VAL A 35 -9.85 16.09 14.06
N GLY A 36 -10.59 15.52 13.10
CA GLY A 36 -11.31 14.26 13.23
C GLY A 36 -10.81 13.21 12.25
N ASP A 37 -10.63 12.00 12.74
CA ASP A 37 -10.38 10.80 11.94
C ASP A 37 -11.59 10.54 11.02
N PHE A 38 -11.37 10.38 9.71
CA PHE A 38 -12.43 10.06 8.73
C PHE A 38 -12.94 8.62 8.87
N GLY A 39 -12.40 7.89 9.85
CA GLY A 39 -12.66 6.49 10.07
C GLY A 39 -11.91 5.61 9.08
N PRO A 40 -11.99 4.28 9.27
CA PRO A 40 -11.27 3.33 8.45
C PRO A 40 -11.78 3.31 7.00
N THR A 41 -10.86 3.13 6.04
CA THR A 41 -11.24 2.86 4.65
C THR A 41 -11.90 1.48 4.55
N VAL A 42 -13.15 1.44 4.08
CA VAL A 42 -13.85 0.17 3.83
C VAL A 42 -13.42 -0.42 2.50
N VAL A 43 -12.91 -1.65 2.51
CA VAL A 43 -12.51 -2.40 1.31
C VAL A 43 -13.30 -3.70 1.25
N HIS A 44 -14.01 -3.94 0.15
CA HIS A 44 -14.81 -5.15 -0.02
C HIS A 44 -14.63 -5.79 -1.40
N CYS A 45 -14.98 -7.07 -1.49
CA CYS A 45 -15.17 -7.77 -2.75
C CYS A 45 -16.45 -8.59 -2.67
N SER A 46 -16.40 -9.91 -2.94
CA SER A 46 -17.51 -10.82 -2.68
C SER A 46 -17.48 -11.28 -1.21
N ALA A 47 -16.64 -12.25 -0.86
CA ALA A 47 -16.46 -12.71 0.53
C ALA A 47 -15.62 -11.74 1.41
N GLY A 48 -15.07 -10.68 0.82
CA GLY A 48 -14.23 -9.72 1.55
C GLY A 48 -12.87 -10.27 1.99
N CYS A 49 -12.29 -11.25 1.28
CA CYS A 49 -11.00 -11.84 1.67
C CYS A 49 -9.97 -11.92 0.51
N GLY A 50 -10.35 -12.45 -0.66
CA GLY A 50 -9.40 -12.64 -1.77
C GLY A 50 -8.87 -11.33 -2.38
N ARG A 51 -9.73 -10.62 -3.13
CA ARG A 51 -9.36 -9.33 -3.77
C ARG A 51 -9.14 -8.23 -2.72
N THR A 52 -9.96 -8.24 -1.66
CA THR A 52 -9.80 -7.36 -0.50
C THR A 52 -8.42 -7.52 0.13
N GLY A 53 -8.03 -8.74 0.49
CA GLY A 53 -6.71 -9.00 1.07
C GLY A 53 -5.57 -8.67 0.12
N THR A 54 -5.74 -8.94 -1.19
CA THR A 54 -4.74 -8.55 -2.19
C THR A 54 -4.52 -7.03 -2.18
N PHE A 55 -5.59 -6.24 -2.18
CA PHE A 55 -5.50 -4.78 -2.11
C PHE A 55 -4.85 -4.32 -0.81
N CYS A 56 -5.30 -4.82 0.34
CA CYS A 56 -4.82 -4.39 1.64
C CYS A 56 -3.34 -4.74 1.87
N VAL A 57 -2.92 -5.95 1.50
CA VAL A 57 -1.51 -6.38 1.61
C VAL A 57 -0.60 -5.48 0.77
N ILE A 58 -1.02 -5.14 -0.45
CA ILE A 58 -0.24 -4.24 -1.32
C ILE A 58 -0.15 -2.84 -0.73
N ASP A 59 -1.27 -2.26 -0.28
CA ASP A 59 -1.26 -0.90 0.28
C ASP A 59 -0.38 -0.81 1.54
N VAL A 60 -0.52 -1.77 2.46
CA VAL A 60 0.33 -1.84 3.67
C VAL A 60 1.80 -2.05 3.32
N SER A 61 2.12 -2.97 2.40
CA SER A 61 3.50 -3.22 1.99
C SER A 61 4.16 -1.96 1.44
N LEU A 62 3.45 -1.20 0.60
CA LEU A 62 3.94 0.07 0.07
C LEU A 62 4.11 1.12 1.18
N SER A 63 3.16 1.23 2.11
CA SER A 63 3.27 2.15 3.26
C SER A 63 4.45 1.81 4.18
N VAL A 64 4.71 0.52 4.41
CA VAL A 64 5.89 0.07 5.17
C VAL A 64 7.16 0.49 4.45
N LEU A 65 7.28 0.19 3.16
CA LEU A 65 8.45 0.56 2.36
C LEU A 65 8.67 2.08 2.29
N GLU A 66 7.61 2.88 2.21
CA GLU A 66 7.69 4.35 2.32
C GLU A 66 8.21 4.79 3.69
N HIS A 67 7.70 4.19 4.76
CA HIS A 67 8.05 4.54 6.13
C HIS A 67 9.52 4.20 6.45
N VAL A 68 10.01 3.06 5.96
CA VAL A 68 11.41 2.63 6.12
C VAL A 68 12.35 3.26 5.09
N GLY A 69 11.83 4.05 4.14
CA GLY A 69 12.61 4.83 3.18
C GLY A 69 13.23 4.00 2.04
N TYR A 70 12.49 3.04 1.48
CA TYR A 70 12.98 2.18 0.40
C TYR A 70 13.42 3.00 -0.83
N PRO A 71 14.65 2.81 -1.33
CA PRO A 71 15.06 3.40 -2.60
C PRO A 71 14.06 3.04 -3.70
N HIS A 72 13.81 3.95 -4.63
CA HIS A 72 12.91 3.74 -5.79
C HIS A 72 11.41 3.69 -5.48
N ILE A 73 10.98 3.87 -4.23
CA ILE A 73 9.63 4.35 -3.99
C ILE A 73 9.63 5.86 -4.10
N ALA A 74 9.03 6.38 -5.16
CA ALA A 74 8.68 7.79 -5.20
C ALA A 74 7.74 8.04 -4.01
N PRO A 75 8.08 8.97 -3.09
CA PRO A 75 7.15 9.35 -2.05
C PRO A 75 5.88 9.79 -2.75
N HIS A 76 4.76 9.15 -2.43
CA HIS A 76 3.45 9.54 -2.97
C HIS A 76 3.07 10.99 -2.57
N THR A 77 3.92 11.64 -1.78
CA THR A 77 3.95 13.05 -1.36
C THR A 77 4.64 14.01 -2.36
N LEU A 78 5.43 13.55 -3.34
CA LEU A 78 6.23 14.43 -4.20
C LEU A 78 5.62 14.67 -5.58
N ARG A 79 4.44 15.29 -5.61
CA ARG A 79 4.05 16.15 -6.74
C ARG A 79 3.53 17.53 -6.33
N VAL A 80 3.46 17.86 -5.04
CA VAL A 80 2.94 19.17 -4.59
C VAL A 80 3.79 19.89 -3.53
N GLN A 81 4.80 19.26 -2.91
CA GLN A 81 5.58 19.95 -1.86
C GLN A 81 7.09 19.73 -2.01
N GLU A 82 7.66 20.27 -3.08
CA GLU A 82 9.11 20.44 -3.20
C GLU A 82 9.61 21.71 -2.47
N GLN A 83 8.74 22.45 -1.77
CA GLN A 83 9.07 23.78 -1.23
C GLN A 83 8.91 24.00 0.29
N ALA A 84 8.46 23.02 1.10
CA ALA A 84 8.09 23.33 2.49
C ALA A 84 8.82 22.57 3.62
N LEU A 85 9.60 21.52 3.38
CA LEU A 85 10.10 20.67 4.49
C LEU A 85 11.54 20.21 4.26
N ALA A 86 12.46 21.17 4.14
CA ALA A 86 13.90 20.90 4.21
C ALA A 86 14.41 20.68 5.65
N ASP A 87 13.60 21.00 6.68
CA ASP A 87 14.14 21.32 8.02
C ASP A 87 13.72 20.37 9.16
N THR A 88 13.33 19.13 8.89
CA THR A 88 13.19 18.14 9.98
C THR A 88 13.64 16.75 9.56
N ARG A 89 14.93 16.65 9.21
CA ARG A 89 15.63 15.37 9.02
C ARG A 89 16.00 14.80 10.40
N THR A 90 14.99 14.40 11.17
CA THR A 90 15.20 13.63 12.41
C THR A 90 15.74 12.25 12.03
N GLN A 91 16.92 11.92 12.57
CA GLN A 91 17.63 10.64 12.55
C GLN A 91 16.85 9.46 11.94
N GLN A 92 16.95 9.30 10.62
CA GLN A 92 16.50 8.07 9.94
C GLN A 92 17.45 6.95 10.33
N GLN A 93 17.01 6.05 11.19
CA GLN A 93 17.68 4.78 11.41
C GLN A 93 17.73 4.07 10.06
N GLN A 94 18.92 3.88 9.50
CA GLN A 94 19.12 3.26 8.19
C GLN A 94 18.57 1.84 8.24
N TYR A 95 17.42 1.61 7.59
CA TYR A 95 16.82 0.29 7.50
C TYR A 95 17.77 -0.62 6.71
N ASP A 96 18.11 -1.77 7.29
CA ASP A 96 18.96 -2.75 6.65
C ASP A 96 18.14 -3.58 5.65
N TRP A 97 18.26 -3.20 4.38
CA TRP A 97 17.60 -3.88 3.26
C TRP A 97 18.08 -5.32 3.04
N ASN A 98 19.16 -5.74 3.72
CA ASN A 98 19.71 -7.10 3.61
C ASN A 98 19.18 -8.06 4.67
N GLN A 99 18.17 -7.67 5.44
CA GLN A 99 17.47 -8.59 6.34
C GLN A 99 16.55 -9.52 5.52
N ASP A 100 16.47 -10.79 5.91
CA ASP A 100 15.59 -11.82 5.30
C ASP A 100 14.08 -11.58 5.57
N ALA A 101 13.68 -10.33 5.84
CA ALA A 101 12.31 -9.97 6.19
C ALA A 101 11.44 -9.85 4.94
N ASP A 102 10.47 -10.77 4.80
CA ASP A 102 9.48 -10.71 3.72
C ASP A 102 8.27 -9.88 4.14
N ILE A 103 8.32 -8.58 3.84
CA ILE A 103 7.26 -7.62 4.19
C ILE A 103 5.87 -8.00 3.66
N ILE A 104 5.77 -8.71 2.54
CA ILE A 104 4.48 -9.11 1.95
C ILE A 104 3.94 -10.30 2.72
N PHE A 105 4.82 -11.26 3.07
CA PHE A 105 4.46 -12.36 3.97
C PHE A 105 4.01 -11.84 5.33
N GLU A 106 4.79 -10.97 5.97
CA GLU A 106 4.46 -10.40 7.29
C GLU A 106 3.14 -9.63 7.27
N ALA A 107 2.92 -8.79 6.24
CA ALA A 107 1.66 -8.08 6.08
C ALA A 107 0.47 -9.04 5.89
N LEU A 108 0.65 -10.10 5.09
CA LEU A 108 -0.39 -11.09 4.88
C LEU A 108 -0.70 -11.89 6.16
N ASP A 109 0.33 -12.30 6.89
CA ASP A 109 0.15 -13.04 8.14
C ASP A 109 -0.61 -12.20 9.16
N ALA A 110 -0.22 -10.93 9.34
CA ALA A 110 -0.93 -9.98 10.19
C ALA A 110 -2.42 -9.86 9.81
N PHE A 111 -2.74 -9.69 8.51
CA PHE A 111 -4.14 -9.64 8.06
C PHE A 111 -4.90 -10.95 8.31
N ARG A 112 -4.23 -12.10 8.26
CA ARG A 112 -4.86 -13.40 8.54
C ARG A 112 -5.14 -13.63 10.02
N GLN A 113 -4.39 -12.98 10.92
CA GLN A 113 -4.70 -12.96 12.36
C GLN A 113 -5.99 -12.18 12.64
N GLU A 114 -6.26 -11.10 11.91
CA GLU A 114 -7.48 -10.29 12.07
C GLU A 114 -8.69 -10.84 11.29
N ARG A 115 -8.45 -11.36 10.07
CA ARG A 115 -9.49 -11.91 9.21
C ARG A 115 -8.97 -13.12 8.45
N MET A 116 -9.53 -14.29 8.76
CA MET A 116 -9.15 -15.52 8.08
C MET A 116 -9.29 -15.44 6.55
N LEU A 117 -8.44 -16.19 5.85
CA LEU A 117 -8.48 -16.40 4.39
C LEU A 117 -8.19 -15.15 3.54
N MET A 118 -7.60 -14.10 4.11
CA MET A 118 -7.07 -12.98 3.34
C MET A 118 -6.05 -13.50 2.31
N VAL A 119 -6.16 -13.02 1.06
CA VAL A 119 -5.44 -13.54 -0.12
C VAL A 119 -5.65 -15.05 -0.29
N GLN A 120 -6.59 -15.43 -1.15
CA GLN A 120 -7.12 -16.80 -1.21
C GLN A 120 -6.37 -17.73 -2.17
N THR A 121 -5.67 -17.19 -3.17
CA THR A 121 -5.03 -18.02 -4.20
C THR A 121 -3.54 -17.72 -4.34
N PRO A 122 -2.72 -18.69 -4.75
CA PRO A 122 -1.30 -18.46 -5.05
C PRO A 122 -1.10 -17.37 -6.09
N ALA A 123 -2.00 -17.28 -7.09
CA ALA A 123 -1.95 -16.22 -8.10
C ALA A 123 -2.13 -14.81 -7.50
N GLN A 124 -3.03 -14.65 -6.50
CA GLN A 124 -3.21 -13.39 -5.79
C GLN A 124 -1.98 -13.03 -4.96
N TYR A 125 -1.38 -14.02 -4.29
CA TYR A 125 -0.18 -13.81 -3.51
C TYR A 125 1.01 -13.40 -4.40
N GLN A 126 1.26 -14.13 -5.48
CA GLN A 126 2.27 -13.77 -6.48
C GLN A 126 2.01 -12.40 -7.11
N PHE A 127 0.74 -12.04 -7.31
CA PHE A 127 0.36 -10.73 -7.82
C PHE A 127 0.73 -9.61 -6.84
N CYS A 128 0.67 -9.83 -5.51
CA CYS A 128 1.14 -8.86 -4.53
C CYS A 128 2.63 -8.53 -4.72
N TYR A 129 3.49 -9.55 -4.83
CA TYR A 129 4.92 -9.34 -5.15
C TYR A 129 5.12 -8.64 -6.48
N GLY A 130 4.38 -9.06 -7.51
CA GLY A 130 4.46 -8.44 -8.83
C GLY A 130 4.18 -6.94 -8.77
N VAL A 131 3.09 -6.54 -8.11
CA VAL A 131 2.69 -5.14 -7.99
C VAL A 131 3.70 -4.33 -7.20
N VAL A 132 4.11 -4.80 -6.02
CA VAL A 132 5.07 -4.08 -5.17
C VAL A 132 6.40 -3.93 -5.90
N ARG A 133 6.92 -5.00 -6.49
CA ARG A 133 8.14 -4.95 -7.31
C ARG A 133 8.01 -3.97 -8.48
N ASP A 134 6.88 -3.96 -9.18
CA ASP A 134 6.69 -3.07 -10.33
C ASP A 134 6.56 -1.60 -9.90
N LEU A 135 6.15 -1.32 -8.66
CA LEU A 135 6.02 0.03 -8.09
C LEU A 135 7.31 0.55 -7.45
N CYS A 136 8.24 -0.33 -7.12
CA CYS A 136 9.54 0.03 -6.54
C CYS A 136 10.69 0.00 -7.56
N ARG A 137 10.39 0.19 -8.85
CA ARG A 137 11.38 0.32 -9.93
C ARG A 137 11.45 1.77 -10.37
#